data_AF-A0A5N5L6Y5-F1
#
_entry.id   AF-A0A5N5L6Y5-F1
#
_cell.length_a   1.000
_cell.length_b   1.000
_cell.length_c   1.000
_cell.angle_alpha   90.00
_cell.angle_beta   90.00
_cell.angle_gamma   90.00
#
_symmetry.space_group_name_H-M   'P 1'
#
loop_
_entity.id
_entity.type
_entity.pdbx_description
1 polymer ?
#
loop_
_entity_poly.entity_id
_entity_poly.type
_entity_poly.pdbx_seq_one_letter_code
_entity_poly.pdbx_strand_id
1 'polypeptide(L)'
;MSFMKGNLLTKTRKLVKGLAKSEPAWLKAMEHAPPAVFPQSSGKVEKISLPEDPYIKKFFSKHPDSKHEDAILYSSLLLFIYCMPRIFASSFGIPISSFEPPPARVFGWRVLELKEQGVGEEEAMAVADMEYRTETKAKKKAYARLKQIARLQGKTPPPNPYPSVIKEIQAEEDLYLRERYTNPKIIAIAEKMKAEEAAKEQVRDRFRIDW
;
A
#
# COMPACT_ATOMS: atom_id res chain seq x y z
N MET A 1 10.13 42.51 -26.46
CA MET A 1 10.54 42.26 -25.05
C MET A 1 9.29 42.19 -24.18
N SER A 2 8.87 41.00 -23.72
CA SER A 2 7.65 40.88 -22.89
C SER A 2 7.95 41.36 -21.46
N PHE A 3 7.28 42.43 -21.02
CA PHE A 3 7.34 42.98 -19.66
C PHE A 3 7.00 41.94 -18.59
N MET A 4 6.32 40.85 -18.97
CA MET A 4 5.74 39.85 -18.08
C MET A 4 6.44 38.47 -18.11
N LYS A 5 7.60 38.32 -18.77
CA LYS A 5 8.35 37.04 -18.77
C LYS A 5 9.40 37.05 -17.64
N GLY A 6 9.36 36.06 -16.74
CA GLY A 6 10.29 35.93 -15.60
C GLY A 6 9.67 35.40 -14.29
N ASN A 7 10.51 35.22 -13.27
CA ASN A 7 10.15 34.77 -11.91
C ASN A 7 9.30 35.81 -11.16
N LEU A 8 8.52 35.37 -10.17
CA LEU A 8 7.63 36.23 -9.38
C LEU A 8 8.39 37.40 -8.70
N LEU A 9 9.57 37.12 -8.14
CA LEU A 9 10.42 38.10 -7.46
C LEU A 9 10.91 39.18 -8.44
N THR A 10 11.37 38.81 -9.63
CA THR A 10 11.85 39.79 -10.63
C THR A 10 10.72 40.62 -11.23
N LYS A 11 9.51 40.07 -11.31
CA LYS A 11 8.30 40.78 -11.74
C LYS A 11 7.83 41.81 -10.72
N THR A 12 7.69 41.39 -9.45
CA THR A 12 7.22 42.28 -8.37
C THR A 12 8.20 43.42 -8.12
N ARG A 13 9.51 43.15 -8.16
CA ARG A 13 10.54 44.20 -8.10
C ARG A 13 10.37 45.25 -9.20
N LYS A 14 10.05 44.87 -10.44
CA LYS A 14 9.82 45.81 -11.54
C LYS A 14 8.57 46.66 -11.35
N LEU A 15 7.49 46.07 -10.83
CA LEU A 15 6.21 46.76 -10.60
C LEU A 15 6.29 47.76 -9.43
N VAL A 16 6.95 47.38 -8.34
CA VAL A 16 7.17 48.28 -7.19
C VAL A 16 8.10 49.42 -7.58
N LYS A 17 9.18 49.15 -8.35
CA LYS A 17 10.06 50.20 -8.90
C LYS A 17 9.36 51.15 -9.87
N GLY A 18 8.42 50.64 -10.66
CA GLY A 18 7.60 51.44 -11.57
C GLY A 18 6.43 52.16 -10.88
N LEU A 19 6.34 52.13 -9.55
CA LEU A 19 5.25 52.71 -8.75
C LEU A 19 3.85 52.23 -9.13
N ALA A 20 3.75 51.11 -9.87
CA ALA A 20 2.49 50.57 -10.34
C ALA A 20 1.75 49.78 -9.24
N LYS A 21 2.46 49.35 -8.20
CA LYS A 21 1.92 48.64 -7.03
C LYS A 21 2.68 49.03 -5.75
N SER A 22 1.99 49.00 -4.61
CA SER A 22 2.61 49.13 -3.29
C SER A 22 3.50 47.93 -2.97
N GLU A 23 4.51 48.15 -2.11
CA GLU A 23 5.42 47.09 -1.67
C GLU A 23 4.65 46.05 -0.83
N PRO A 24 4.61 44.77 -1.24
CA PRO A 24 3.92 43.75 -0.47
C PRO A 24 4.80 43.28 0.70
N ALA A 25 4.17 42.96 1.84
CA ALA A 25 4.85 42.61 3.09
C ALA A 25 5.83 41.42 2.95
N TRP A 26 5.57 40.49 2.02
CA TRP A 26 6.41 39.30 1.81
C TRP A 26 7.64 39.55 0.92
N LEU A 27 7.76 40.70 0.24
CA LEU A 27 8.87 40.95 -0.70
C LEU A 27 10.23 40.92 0.01
N LYS A 28 10.32 41.60 1.17
CA LYS A 28 11.55 41.65 1.98
C LYS A 28 11.97 40.27 2.47
N ALA A 29 11.01 39.45 2.90
CA ALA A 29 11.26 38.08 3.35
C ALA A 29 11.76 37.18 2.20
N MET A 30 11.16 37.31 1.02
CA MET A 30 11.53 36.51 -0.16
C MET A 30 12.86 36.97 -0.79
N GLU A 31 13.23 38.24 -0.67
CA GLU A 31 14.56 38.72 -1.06
C GLU A 31 15.65 38.27 -0.07
N HIS A 32 15.30 38.16 1.22
CA HIS A 32 16.21 37.63 2.23
C HIS A 32 16.44 36.12 2.07
N ALA A 33 15.39 35.36 1.76
CA ALA A 33 15.45 33.92 1.55
C ALA A 33 14.78 33.55 0.21
N PRO A 34 15.48 33.69 -0.93
CA PRO A 34 14.93 33.27 -2.21
C PRO A 34 14.72 31.75 -2.23
N PRO A 35 13.73 31.25 -2.99
CA PRO A 35 13.51 29.82 -3.13
C PRO A 35 14.74 29.14 -3.76
N ALA A 36 15.04 27.91 -3.32
CA ALA A 36 16.14 27.12 -3.88
C ALA A 36 15.95 26.92 -5.39
N VAL A 37 16.98 27.21 -6.18
CA VAL A 37 16.99 27.00 -7.62
C VAL A 37 17.82 25.76 -7.92
N PHE A 38 17.15 24.69 -8.34
CA PHE A 38 17.81 23.49 -8.83
C PHE A 38 18.23 23.70 -10.30
N PRO A 39 19.36 23.11 -10.74
CA PRO A 39 19.72 23.11 -12.16
C PRO A 39 18.58 22.46 -12.97
N GLN A 40 18.21 23.10 -14.08
CA GLN A 40 17.15 22.56 -14.93
C GLN A 40 17.64 21.27 -15.60
N SER A 41 17.05 20.13 -15.24
CA SER A 41 17.30 18.87 -15.92
C SER A 41 16.65 18.91 -17.30
N SER A 42 17.46 18.94 -18.37
CA SER A 42 16.99 18.87 -19.76
C SER A 42 16.67 17.44 -20.22
N GLY A 43 17.02 16.43 -19.41
CA GLY A 43 16.95 15.01 -19.76
C GLY A 43 15.81 14.24 -19.10
N LYS A 44 15.70 12.96 -19.50
CA LYS A 44 14.78 11.98 -18.90
C LYS A 44 15.28 11.57 -17.52
N VAL A 45 14.38 11.46 -16.55
CA VAL A 45 14.70 10.94 -15.20
C VAL A 45 15.22 9.51 -15.31
N GLU A 46 16.40 9.26 -14.75
CA GLU A 46 17.01 7.93 -14.72
C GLU A 46 16.26 7.01 -13.76
N LYS A 47 16.16 5.73 -14.13
CA LYS A 47 15.53 4.72 -13.27
C LYS A 47 16.50 4.32 -12.18
N ILE A 48 16.15 4.58 -10.93
CA ILE A 48 16.90 4.10 -9.76
C ILE A 48 16.78 2.57 -9.69
N SER A 49 17.91 1.88 -9.64
CA SER A 49 18.00 0.42 -9.45
C SER A 49 18.92 0.12 -8.28
N LEU A 50 18.50 -0.77 -7.40
CA LEU A 50 19.28 -1.21 -6.25
C LEU A 50 19.99 -2.55 -6.54
N PRO A 51 21.15 -2.83 -5.92
CA PRO A 51 21.88 -4.08 -6.14
C PRO A 51 21.09 -5.33 -5.71
N GLU A 52 20.12 -5.20 -4.82
CA GLU A 52 19.24 -6.29 -4.37
C GLU A 52 18.07 -6.59 -5.33
N ASP A 53 17.71 -5.67 -6.22
CA ASP A 53 16.54 -5.78 -7.10
C ASP A 53 16.49 -7.09 -7.93
N PRO A 54 17.61 -7.62 -8.46
CA PRO A 54 17.60 -8.89 -9.18
C PRO A 54 17.19 -10.07 -8.28
N TYR A 55 17.61 -10.06 -7.01
CA TYR A 55 17.33 -11.12 -6.05
C TYR A 55 15.90 -11.08 -5.55
N ILE A 56 15.35 -9.88 -5.36
CA ILE A 56 13.94 -9.68 -5.02
C ILE A 56 13.03 -10.29 -6.10
N LYS A 57 13.34 -10.09 -7.39
CA LYS A 57 12.58 -10.71 -8.48
C LYS A 57 12.64 -12.24 -8.43
N LYS A 58 13.83 -12.81 -8.22
CA LYS A 58 14.02 -14.26 -8.08
C LYS A 58 13.26 -14.81 -6.85
N PHE A 59 13.21 -14.06 -5.76
CA PHE A 59 12.47 -14.40 -4.55
C PHE A 59 10.97 -14.49 -4.81
N PHE A 60 10.37 -13.49 -5.45
CA PHE A 60 8.95 -13.52 -5.79
C PHE A 60 8.57 -14.60 -6.80
N SER A 61 9.49 -15.01 -7.67
CA SER A 61 9.29 -16.16 -8.55
C SER A 61 9.22 -17.48 -7.76
N LYS A 62 9.97 -17.60 -6.66
CA LYS A 62 9.97 -18.79 -5.78
C LYS A 62 8.80 -18.78 -4.79
N HIS A 63 8.46 -17.61 -4.25
CA HIS A 63 7.45 -17.41 -3.21
C HIS A 63 6.39 -16.40 -3.65
N PRO A 64 5.40 -16.80 -4.46
CA PRO A 64 4.37 -15.87 -4.96
C PRO A 64 3.51 -15.28 -3.84
N ASP A 65 3.27 -16.04 -2.77
CA ASP A 65 2.45 -15.63 -1.62
C ASP A 65 3.03 -14.44 -0.85
N SER A 66 4.36 -14.25 -0.92
CA SER A 66 5.08 -13.20 -0.20
C SER A 66 4.84 -11.79 -0.77
N LYS A 67 4.34 -11.66 -1.99
CA LYS A 67 4.06 -10.36 -2.64
C LYS A 67 3.15 -9.46 -1.81
N HIS A 68 2.25 -10.07 -1.05
CA HIS A 68 1.30 -9.34 -0.22
C HIS A 68 1.92 -8.88 1.10
N GLU A 69 2.93 -9.58 1.62
CA GLU A 69 3.67 -9.20 2.83
C GLU A 69 4.52 -7.92 2.63
N ASP A 70 4.90 -7.65 1.38
CA ASP A 70 5.73 -6.49 1.00
C ASP A 70 4.92 -5.24 0.66
N ALA A 71 3.59 -5.30 0.74
CA ALA A 71 2.74 -4.14 0.57
C ALA A 71 2.97 -3.19 1.76
N ILE A 72 3.93 -2.27 1.62
CA ILE A 72 4.05 -1.10 2.50
C ILE A 72 2.64 -0.53 2.58
N LEU A 73 2.06 -0.56 3.78
CA LEU A 73 0.68 -0.19 4.09
C LEU A 73 0.40 1.28 3.75
N TYR A 74 0.40 1.65 2.47
CA TYR A 74 -0.07 2.93 1.98
C TYR A 74 -1.61 3.01 2.06
N SER A 75 -2.30 1.87 2.24
CA SER A 75 -3.75 1.81 2.39
C SER A 75 -4.24 2.45 3.71
N SER A 76 -3.47 2.38 4.80
CA SER A 76 -3.90 2.96 6.09
C SER A 76 -3.73 4.48 6.14
N LEU A 77 -2.73 5.03 5.45
CA LEU A 77 -2.47 6.48 5.39
C LEU A 77 -3.51 7.22 4.55
N LEU A 78 -4.04 6.60 3.49
CA LEU A 78 -5.12 7.18 2.68
C LEU A 78 -6.49 7.14 3.38
N LEU A 79 -6.78 6.09 4.15
CA LEU A 79 -8.01 6.03 4.96
C LEU A 79 -8.00 7.07 6.10
N PHE A 80 -6.83 7.33 6.71
CA PHE A 80 -6.68 8.36 7.75
C PHE A 80 -6.89 9.79 7.22
N ILE A 81 -6.57 10.02 5.94
CA ILE A 81 -6.74 11.34 5.29
C ILE A 81 -8.17 11.51 4.74
N TYR A 82 -8.83 10.44 4.29
CA TYR A 82 -10.09 10.55 3.55
C TYR A 82 -11.36 10.04 4.26
N CYS A 83 -11.27 9.28 5.37
CA CYS A 83 -12.49 8.70 5.98
C CYS A 83 -12.36 8.36 7.47
N MET A 84 -12.38 9.36 8.38
CA MET A 84 -13.15 9.21 9.64
C MET A 84 -13.21 10.50 10.50
N PRO A 85 -14.40 10.88 11.03
CA PRO A 85 -14.51 11.79 12.16
C PRO A 85 -14.14 11.11 13.50
N ARG A 86 -12.94 11.43 14.00
CA ARG A 86 -12.51 11.69 15.40
C ARG A 86 -13.00 10.89 16.63
N ILE A 87 -13.79 9.81 16.56
CA ILE A 87 -14.38 9.24 17.82
C ILE A 87 -13.96 7.80 18.18
N PHE A 88 -13.34 7.01 17.30
CA PHE A 88 -12.94 5.63 17.62
C PHE A 88 -11.43 5.39 17.56
N ALA A 89 -10.65 6.11 18.38
CA ALA A 89 -9.19 6.00 18.40
C ALA A 89 -8.61 5.17 19.55
N SER A 90 -9.42 4.43 20.34
CA SER A 90 -8.94 3.79 21.57
C SER A 90 -8.66 2.28 21.52
N SER A 91 -9.00 1.56 20.44
CA SER A 91 -8.93 0.07 20.47
C SER A 91 -8.25 -0.62 19.29
N PHE A 92 -7.82 0.10 18.25
CA PHE A 92 -7.17 -0.51 17.08
C PHE A 92 -5.71 -0.07 17.02
N GLY A 93 -4.86 -0.73 17.80
CA GLY A 93 -3.41 -0.59 17.71
C GLY A 93 -2.93 -1.25 16.44
N ILE A 94 -2.94 -0.53 15.31
CA ILE A 94 -2.20 -0.94 14.12
C ILE A 94 -0.73 -0.61 14.42
N PRO A 95 0.16 -1.61 14.60
CA PRO A 95 1.58 -1.32 14.71
C PRO A 95 2.03 -0.81 13.35
N ILE A 96 2.22 0.50 13.23
CA ILE A 96 2.94 1.10 12.11
C ILE A 96 4.40 0.67 12.30
N SER A 97 4.72 -0.57 11.92
CA SER A 97 6.08 -1.07 11.87
C SER A 97 6.73 -0.46 10.63
N SER A 98 7.18 0.79 10.74
CA SER A 98 8.03 1.42 9.72
C SER A 98 9.47 0.88 9.75
N PHE A 99 9.78 -0.05 10.67
CA PHE A 99 11.15 -0.43 10.99
C PHE A 99 11.55 -1.82 10.50
N GLU A 100 10.61 -2.73 10.25
CA GLU A 100 10.94 -4.05 9.71
C GLU A 100 10.94 -4.01 8.17
N PRO A 101 12.09 -4.29 7.52
CA PRO A 101 12.14 -4.36 6.06
C PRO A 101 11.29 -5.54 5.55
N PRO A 102 10.70 -5.41 4.35
CA PRO A 102 9.94 -6.49 3.73
C PRO A 102 10.79 -7.77 3.59
N PRO A 103 10.22 -8.98 3.78
CA PRO A 103 10.95 -10.24 3.69
C PRO A 103 11.76 -10.40 2.40
N ALA A 104 11.26 -9.92 1.25
CA ALA A 104 12.03 -9.97 0.00
C ALA A 104 13.31 -9.12 0.04
N ARG A 105 13.29 -7.99 0.76
CA ARG A 105 14.46 -7.12 0.94
C ARG A 105 15.47 -7.73 1.91
N VAL A 106 15.00 -8.32 3.02
CA VAL A 106 15.86 -9.08 3.95
C VAL A 106 16.60 -10.18 3.20
N PHE A 107 15.88 -10.92 2.35
CA PHE A 107 16.46 -11.94 1.49
C PHE A 107 17.53 -11.37 0.54
N GLY A 108 17.24 -10.26 -0.13
CA GLY A 108 18.18 -9.60 -1.05
C GLY A 108 19.47 -9.14 -0.34
N TRP A 109 19.33 -8.51 0.83
CA TRP A 109 20.47 -8.08 1.64
C TRP A 109 21.29 -9.26 2.15
N ARG A 110 20.64 -10.35 2.57
CA ARG A 110 21.34 -11.55 3.02
C ARG A 110 22.18 -12.19 1.93
N VAL A 111 21.67 -12.23 0.70
CA VAL A 111 22.43 -12.73 -0.45
C VAL A 111 23.64 -11.84 -0.74
N LEU A 112 23.49 -10.52 -0.65
CA LEU A 112 24.59 -9.58 -0.84
C LEU A 112 25.67 -9.76 0.26
N GLU A 113 25.27 -9.89 1.52
CA GLU A 113 26.18 -10.13 2.65
C GLU A 113 27.00 -11.42 2.46
N LEU A 114 26.37 -12.51 2.04
CA LEU A 114 27.06 -13.78 1.77
C LEU A 114 28.00 -13.67 0.57
N LYS A 115 27.65 -12.88 -0.45
CA LYS A 115 28.53 -12.61 -1.60
C LYS A 115 29.74 -11.77 -1.20
N GLU A 116 29.59 -10.82 -0.28
CA GLU A 116 30.72 -10.06 0.28
C GLU A 116 31.69 -10.97 1.04
N GLN A 117 31.18 -12.04 1.65
CA GLN A 117 32.00 -13.09 2.31
C GLN A 117 32.65 -14.07 1.32
N GLY A 118 32.38 -13.94 0.01
CA GLY A 118 32.97 -14.78 -1.03
C GLY A 118 32.18 -16.06 -1.35
N VAL A 119 30.95 -16.20 -0.84
CA VAL A 119 30.08 -17.35 -1.15
C VAL A 119 29.55 -17.24 -2.59
N GLY A 120 29.41 -18.38 -3.26
CA GLY A 120 28.80 -18.42 -4.60
C GLY A 120 27.35 -17.91 -4.58
N GLU A 121 26.89 -17.27 -5.67
CA GLU A 121 25.54 -16.66 -5.71
C GLU A 121 24.41 -17.67 -5.49
N GLU A 122 24.54 -18.89 -6.03
CA GLU A 122 23.52 -19.93 -5.88
C GLU A 122 23.46 -20.46 -4.46
N GLU A 123 24.63 -20.68 -3.85
CA GLU A 123 24.75 -21.12 -2.45
C GLU A 123 24.22 -20.06 -1.49
N ALA A 124 24.59 -18.79 -1.71
CA ALA A 124 24.09 -17.66 -0.93
C ALA A 124 22.56 -17.57 -0.98
N MET A 125 21.97 -17.77 -2.17
CA MET A 125 20.53 -17.77 -2.35
C MET A 125 19.84 -18.97 -1.69
N ALA A 126 20.47 -20.13 -1.68
CA ALA A 126 19.95 -21.32 -1.01
C ALA A 126 19.97 -21.14 0.53
N VAL A 127 21.04 -20.57 1.08
CA VAL A 127 21.14 -20.25 2.51
C VAL A 127 20.06 -19.25 2.92
N ALA A 128 19.92 -18.16 2.17
CA ALA A 128 18.88 -17.15 2.45
C ALA A 128 17.45 -17.72 2.35
N ASP A 129 17.17 -18.62 1.40
CA ASP A 129 15.86 -19.29 1.28
C ASP A 129 15.60 -20.23 2.47
N MET A 130 16.63 -20.93 2.95
CA MET A 130 16.53 -21.77 4.14
C MET A 130 16.26 -20.93 5.40
N GLU A 131 16.95 -19.81 5.58
CA GLU A 131 16.71 -18.87 6.68
C GLU A 131 15.25 -18.39 6.67
N TYR A 132 14.76 -17.87 5.53
CA TYR A 132 13.36 -17.45 5.36
C TYR A 132 12.35 -18.57 5.70
N ARG A 133 12.58 -19.79 5.21
CA ARG A 133 11.70 -20.94 5.52
C ARG A 133 11.73 -21.33 6.99
N THR A 134 12.87 -21.20 7.66
CA THR A 134 12.97 -21.50 9.08
C THR A 134 12.23 -20.48 9.93
N GLU A 135 12.32 -19.19 9.59
CA GLU A 135 11.59 -18.11 10.26
C GLU A 135 10.08 -18.26 10.10
N THR A 136 9.60 -18.51 8.88
CA THR A 136 8.17 -18.72 8.61
C THR A 136 7.63 -19.95 9.36
N LYS A 137 8.41 -21.04 9.43
CA LYS A 137 8.08 -22.21 10.25
C LYS A 137 8.07 -21.89 11.74
N ALA A 138 9.03 -21.10 12.21
CA ALA A 138 9.10 -20.68 13.62
C ALA A 138 7.90 -19.83 14.02
N LYS A 139 7.50 -18.84 13.20
CA LYS A 139 6.29 -18.03 13.39
C LYS A 139 5.03 -18.90 13.49
N LYS A 140 4.87 -19.87 12.58
CA LYS A 140 3.75 -20.83 12.60
C LYS A 140 3.74 -21.70 13.85
N LYS A 141 4.92 -22.21 14.28
CA LYS A 141 5.06 -23.01 15.50
C LYS A 141 4.77 -22.20 16.76
N ALA A 142 5.25 -20.96 16.85
CA ALA A 142 4.98 -20.06 17.96
C ALA A 142 3.47 -19.83 18.14
N TYR A 143 2.76 -19.50 17.05
CA TYR A 143 1.31 -19.34 17.11
C TYR A 143 0.57 -20.65 17.45
N ALA A 144 1.02 -21.79 16.92
CA ALA A 144 0.47 -23.09 17.29
C ALA A 144 0.64 -23.40 18.79
N ARG A 145 1.79 -23.03 19.38
CA ARG A 145 2.03 -23.13 20.83
C ARG A 145 1.11 -22.22 21.62
N LEU A 146 0.92 -20.97 21.20
CA LEU A 146 -0.03 -20.04 21.84
C LEU A 146 -1.47 -20.60 21.84
N LYS A 147 -1.90 -21.22 20.73
CA LYS A 147 -3.21 -21.89 20.67
C LYS A 147 -3.32 -23.06 21.64
N GLN A 148 -2.27 -23.87 21.76
CA GLN A 148 -2.24 -24.99 22.72
C GLN A 148 -2.36 -24.47 24.16
N ILE A 149 -1.62 -23.43 24.51
CA ILE A 149 -1.67 -22.80 25.84
C ILE A 149 -3.06 -22.24 26.12
N ALA A 150 -3.67 -21.52 25.17
CA ALA A 150 -5.01 -20.96 25.34
C ALA A 150 -6.07 -22.05 25.58
N ARG A 151 -6.01 -23.16 24.83
CA ARG A 151 -6.89 -24.32 25.02
C ARG A 151 -6.74 -24.94 26.40
N LEU A 152 -5.50 -25.12 26.88
CA LEU A 152 -5.23 -25.66 28.22
C LEU A 152 -5.76 -24.73 29.32
N GLN A 153 -5.75 -23.42 29.09
CA GLN A 153 -6.30 -22.42 30.00
C GLN A 153 -7.83 -22.28 29.91
N GLY A 154 -8.51 -22.98 29.01
CA GLY A 154 -9.95 -22.82 28.75
C GLY A 154 -10.33 -21.48 28.13
N LYS A 155 -9.35 -20.72 27.59
CA LYS A 155 -9.57 -19.42 26.95
C LYS A 155 -9.70 -19.57 25.44
N THR A 156 -10.36 -18.61 24.81
CA THR A 156 -10.34 -18.50 23.35
C THR A 156 -8.91 -18.25 22.86
N PRO A 157 -8.49 -18.85 21.73
CA PRO A 157 -7.17 -18.62 21.20
C PRO A 157 -6.95 -17.15 20.86
N PRO A 158 -5.77 -16.59 21.16
CA PRO A 158 -5.47 -15.22 20.76
C PRO A 158 -5.49 -15.08 19.23
N PRO A 159 -5.80 -13.90 18.69
CA PRO A 159 -5.61 -13.60 17.27
C PRO A 159 -4.19 -13.91 16.81
N ASN A 160 -4.03 -14.24 15.53
CA ASN A 160 -2.70 -14.53 14.99
C ASN A 160 -1.83 -13.27 15.06
N PRO A 161 -0.67 -13.30 15.74
CA PRO A 161 0.23 -12.14 15.80
C PRO A 161 0.87 -11.81 14.45
N TYR A 162 0.94 -12.78 13.53
CA TYR A 162 1.46 -12.59 12.17
C TYR A 162 0.40 -13.05 11.15
N PRO A 163 -0.70 -12.31 10.99
CA PRO A 163 -1.67 -12.62 9.94
C PRO A 163 -1.00 -12.46 8.57
N SER A 164 -1.30 -13.36 7.64
CA SER A 164 -0.95 -13.13 6.24
C SER A 164 -1.79 -11.97 5.73
N VAL A 165 -1.21 -11.05 4.96
CA VAL A 165 -1.91 -9.88 4.43
C VAL A 165 -3.19 -10.25 3.66
N ILE A 166 -3.19 -11.39 2.95
CA ILE A 166 -4.39 -11.92 2.29
C ILE A 166 -5.55 -12.14 3.29
N LYS A 167 -5.25 -12.66 4.49
CA LYS A 167 -6.26 -12.91 5.52
C LYS A 167 -6.76 -11.63 6.16
N GLU A 168 -5.95 -10.58 6.20
CA GLU A 168 -6.38 -9.25 6.64
C GLU A 168 -7.35 -8.67 5.62
N ILE A 169 -6.98 -8.68 4.34
CA ILE A 169 -7.85 -8.26 3.23
C ILE A 169 -9.16 -9.06 3.24
N GLN A 170 -9.08 -10.38 3.34
CA GLN A 170 -10.26 -11.24 3.40
C GLN A 170 -11.14 -10.95 4.63
N ALA A 171 -10.54 -10.67 5.80
CA ALA A 171 -11.31 -10.31 6.99
C ALA A 171 -12.02 -8.96 6.85
N GLU A 172 -11.38 -7.99 6.18
CA GLU A 172 -12.00 -6.71 5.84
C GLU A 172 -13.14 -6.89 4.82
N GLU A 173 -12.91 -7.68 3.75
CA GLU A 173 -13.90 -7.99 2.71
C GLU A 173 -15.08 -8.80 3.25
N ASP A 174 -14.83 -9.76 4.13
CA ASP A 174 -15.84 -10.63 4.75
C ASP A 174 -16.93 -9.83 5.47
N LEU A 175 -16.58 -8.68 6.04
CA LEU A 175 -17.54 -7.78 6.69
C LEU A 175 -18.57 -7.26 5.66
N TYR A 176 -18.09 -6.76 4.53
CA TYR A 176 -18.94 -6.28 3.44
C TYR A 176 -19.67 -7.41 2.72
N LEU A 177 -19.05 -8.59 2.56
CA LEU A 177 -19.68 -9.76 1.97
C LEU A 177 -20.84 -10.24 2.85
N ARG A 178 -20.65 -10.35 4.16
CA ARG A 178 -21.73 -10.73 5.10
C ARG A 178 -22.91 -9.78 5.01
N GLU A 179 -22.67 -8.48 4.90
CA GLU A 179 -23.74 -7.50 4.75
C GLU A 179 -24.57 -7.72 3.48
N ARG A 180 -23.95 -8.11 2.35
CA ARG A 180 -24.68 -8.41 1.11
C ARG A 180 -25.68 -9.55 1.25
N TYR A 181 -25.33 -10.58 2.01
CA TYR A 181 -26.18 -11.77 2.19
C TYR A 181 -27.13 -11.65 3.39
N THR A 182 -26.85 -10.80 4.36
CA THR A 182 -27.62 -10.69 5.61
C THR A 182 -28.58 -9.50 5.60
N ASN A 183 -28.27 -8.43 4.86
CA ASN A 183 -29.07 -7.21 4.88
C ASN A 183 -30.37 -7.41 4.06
N PRO A 184 -31.55 -7.32 4.69
CA PRO A 184 -32.83 -7.58 4.02
C PRO A 184 -33.11 -6.60 2.88
N LYS A 185 -32.59 -5.37 2.94
CA LYS A 185 -32.76 -4.39 1.87
C LYS A 185 -31.99 -4.79 0.61
N ILE A 186 -30.79 -5.34 0.77
CA ILE A 186 -29.96 -5.80 -0.35
C ILE A 186 -30.57 -7.03 -1.01
N ILE A 187 -31.05 -7.98 -0.19
CA ILE A 187 -31.75 -9.18 -0.69
C ILE A 187 -32.99 -8.77 -1.50
N ALA A 188 -33.82 -7.87 -0.96
CA ALA A 188 -35.01 -7.39 -1.66
C ALA A 188 -34.70 -6.68 -2.98
N ILE A 189 -33.57 -5.95 -3.07
CA ILE A 189 -33.11 -5.35 -4.33
C ILE A 189 -32.69 -6.44 -5.32
N ALA A 190 -31.93 -7.45 -4.88
CA ALA A 190 -31.49 -8.55 -5.73
C ALA A 190 -32.66 -9.39 -6.26
N GLU A 191 -33.68 -9.64 -5.44
CA GLU A 191 -34.91 -10.33 -5.85
C GLU A 191 -35.69 -9.52 -6.91
N LYS A 192 -35.81 -8.20 -6.72
CA LYS A 192 -36.41 -7.31 -7.72
C LYS A 192 -35.65 -7.34 -9.05
N MET A 193 -34.32 -7.27 -9.01
CA MET A 193 -33.49 -7.37 -10.22
C MET A 193 -33.69 -8.70 -10.96
N LYS A 194 -33.73 -9.83 -10.22
CA LYS A 194 -34.02 -11.15 -10.81
C LYS A 194 -35.42 -11.22 -11.43
N ALA A 195 -36.42 -10.64 -10.79
CA ALA A 195 -37.79 -10.60 -11.31
C ALA A 195 -37.89 -9.75 -12.60
N GLU A 196 -37.21 -8.60 -12.65
CA GLU A 196 -37.14 -7.76 -13.84
C GLU A 196 -36.40 -8.46 -15.00
N GLU A 197 -35.32 -9.18 -14.72
CA GLU A 197 -34.58 -9.95 -15.71
C GLU A 197 -35.40 -11.13 -16.26
N ALA A 198 -36.07 -11.88 -15.40
CA ALA A 198 -36.99 -12.95 -15.81
C ALA A 198 -38.16 -12.41 -16.65
N ALA A 199 -38.71 -11.24 -16.31
CA ALA A 199 -39.74 -10.58 -17.11
C ALA A 199 -39.22 -10.18 -18.50
N LYS A 200 -38.00 -9.63 -18.59
CA LYS A 200 -37.36 -9.32 -19.88
C LYS A 200 -37.12 -10.57 -20.72
N GLU A 201 -36.70 -11.65 -20.10
CA GLU A 201 -36.48 -12.93 -20.77
C GLU A 201 -37.79 -13.56 -21.27
N GLN A 202 -38.86 -13.54 -20.48
CA GLN A 202 -40.19 -13.95 -20.93
C GLN A 202 -40.71 -13.12 -22.11
N VAL A 203 -40.45 -11.82 -22.10
CA VAL A 203 -40.80 -10.93 -23.21
C VAL A 203 -39.98 -11.30 -24.45
N ARG A 204 -38.67 -11.50 -24.31
CA ARG A 204 -37.78 -11.93 -25.40
C ARG A 204 -38.21 -13.28 -25.98
N ASP A 205 -38.58 -14.23 -25.14
CA ASP A 205 -39.00 -15.57 -25.57
C ASP A 205 -40.38 -15.55 -26.25
N ARG A 206 -41.31 -14.68 -25.81
CA ARG A 206 -42.55 -14.42 -26.57
C ARG A 206 -42.25 -13.90 -27.97
N PHE A 207 -41.36 -12.93 -28.11
CA PHE A 207 -40.96 -12.39 -29.41
C PHE A 207 -40.10 -13.35 -30.26
N ARG A 208 -39.66 -14.48 -29.70
CA ARG A 208 -38.88 -15.51 -30.41
C ARG A 208 -39.74 -16.58 -31.08
N ILE A 209 -41.01 -16.73 -30.66
CA ILE A 209 -41.95 -17.74 -31.19
C ILE A 209 -42.69 -17.23 -32.44
N ASP A 210 -42.67 -15.92 -32.71
CA ASP A 210 -43.42 -15.26 -33.79
C ASP A 210 -42.65 -15.10 -35.14
N TRP A 211 -41.62 -15.92 -35.40
CA TRP A 211 -40.92 -16.04 -36.70
C TRP A 211 -40.87 -17.50 -37.16
#